data_AF-A0A2G7FZP1-F1
#
_entry.id   AF-A0A2G7FZP1-F1
#
_cell.length_a   1.000
_cell.length_b   1.000
_cell.length_c   1.000
_cell.angle_alpha   90.00
_cell.angle_beta   90.00
_cell.angle_gamma   90.00
#
_symmetry.space_group_name_H-M   'P 1'
#
loop_
_entity.id
_entity.type
_entity.pdbx_description
1 polymer ?
#
loop_
_entity_poly.entity_id
_entity_poly.type
_entity_poly.pdbx_seq_one_letter_code
_entity_poly.pdbx_strand_id
1 'polypeptide(L)'
;MLGNSRMVSIPQIEDCLSRGWIVVVPNHRLCPGVNILEGPVEDCRDLLAWIYDGRLEGFLRDQGVQMVSVDTEKVMAFGTSSGGLLALSLGYDVPKPPKAILDFYGAVHFTHPFWTEPLPHVAEKLPPGLSPEFMNRVYEEDPVPTDSSISLEGQTESGRAKGPDFSRPRDAFAFMQIANGRVLSACFPGRDVREIDP
;
A
#
# COMPACT_ATOMS: atom_id res chain seq x y z
N MET A 1 -1.58 -6.28 1.80
CA MET A 1 -1.05 -7.38 2.65
C MET A 1 0.42 -7.20 2.99
N LEU A 2 1.23 -6.84 2.00
CA LEU A 2 2.66 -6.54 2.14
C LEU A 2 2.90 -5.08 1.70
N GLY A 3 4.02 -4.50 2.11
CA GLY A 3 4.33 -3.08 1.90
C GLY A 3 5.02 -2.43 3.10
N ASN A 4 5.76 -1.36 2.83
CA ASN A 4 6.19 -0.31 3.76
C ASN A 4 6.74 0.89 2.95
N SER A 5 6.87 2.04 3.60
CA SER A 5 7.29 3.31 2.99
C SER A 5 8.70 3.29 2.40
N ARG A 6 9.61 2.44 2.91
CA ARG A 6 10.99 2.30 2.39
C ARG A 6 11.06 1.56 1.05
N MET A 7 9.92 1.10 0.53
CA MET A 7 9.85 0.49 -0.80
C MET A 7 9.71 1.51 -1.92
N VAL A 8 9.38 2.77 -1.59
CA VAL A 8 9.31 3.82 -2.61
C VAL A 8 10.70 4.03 -3.21
N SER A 9 10.74 4.15 -4.53
CA SER A 9 11.98 4.27 -5.29
C SER A 9 12.77 5.51 -4.87
N ILE A 10 13.97 5.31 -4.32
CA ILE A 10 14.88 6.40 -3.95
C ILE A 10 15.14 7.35 -5.13
N PRO A 11 15.41 6.88 -6.37
CA PRO A 11 15.51 7.77 -7.53
C PRO A 11 14.28 8.65 -7.79
N GLN A 12 13.06 8.16 -7.50
CA GLN A 12 11.84 8.97 -7.64
C GLN A 12 11.77 10.03 -6.54
N ILE A 13 12.14 9.67 -5.30
CA ILE A 13 12.21 10.63 -4.18
C ILE A 13 13.25 11.71 -4.49
N GLU A 14 14.44 11.33 -4.95
CA GLU A 14 15.52 12.27 -5.30
C GLU A 14 15.12 13.19 -6.47
N ASP A 15 14.46 12.68 -7.51
CA ASP A 15 13.95 13.53 -8.60
C ASP A 15 12.95 14.57 -8.08
N CYS A 16 11.97 14.17 -7.26
CA CYS A 16 11.02 15.10 -6.63
C CYS A 16 11.72 16.15 -5.75
N LEU A 17 12.65 15.73 -4.88
CA LEU A 17 13.40 16.64 -4.01
C LEU A 17 14.27 17.61 -4.80
N SER A 18 14.88 17.16 -5.91
CA SER A 18 15.69 18.00 -6.80
C SER A 18 14.87 19.12 -7.47
N ARG A 19 13.56 18.92 -7.61
CA ARG A 19 12.59 19.92 -8.12
C ARG A 19 12.05 20.82 -7.01
N GLY A 20 12.50 20.64 -5.77
CA GLY A 20 12.04 21.39 -4.60
C GLY A 20 10.67 20.95 -4.08
N TRP A 21 10.25 19.72 -4.37
CA TRP A 21 8.97 19.20 -3.90
C TRP A 21 9.09 18.65 -2.48
N ILE A 22 7.97 18.67 -1.75
CA ILE A 22 7.84 17.96 -0.48
C ILE A 22 7.36 16.55 -0.79
N VAL A 23 8.05 15.53 -0.29
CA VAL A 23 7.69 14.13 -0.50
C VAL A 23 7.22 13.55 0.82
N VAL A 24 5.96 13.09 0.87
CA VAL A 24 5.37 12.42 2.03
C VAL A 24 5.16 10.95 1.69
N VAL A 25 5.78 10.05 2.46
CA VAL A 25 5.71 8.60 2.22
C VAL A 25 5.15 7.89 3.46
N PRO A 26 3.82 7.74 3.56
CA PRO A 26 3.20 7.13 4.73
C PRO A 26 3.32 5.61 4.72
N ASN A 27 3.36 5.03 5.92
CA ASN A 27 2.89 3.66 6.11
C ASN A 27 1.38 3.69 6.36
N HIS A 28 0.67 2.67 5.90
CA HIS A 28 -0.76 2.47 6.12
C HIS A 28 -1.01 1.05 6.66
N ARG A 29 -2.14 0.84 7.33
CA ARG A 29 -2.54 -0.44 7.91
C ARG A 29 -2.67 -1.50 6.83
N LEU A 30 -2.13 -2.69 7.08
CA LEU A 30 -2.08 -3.77 6.10
C LEU A 30 -3.22 -4.77 6.27
N CYS A 31 -3.89 -5.10 5.16
CA CYS A 31 -4.77 -6.27 5.11
C CYS A 31 -4.01 -7.57 5.50
N PRO A 32 -4.68 -8.60 6.04
CA PRO A 32 -6.13 -8.67 6.28
C PRO A 32 -6.57 -8.24 7.69
N GLY A 33 -5.67 -7.69 8.54
CA GLY A 33 -6.04 -7.20 9.88
C GLY A 33 -7.07 -6.06 9.86
N VAL A 34 -7.16 -5.37 8.73
CA VAL A 34 -8.24 -4.46 8.34
C VAL A 34 -8.55 -4.68 6.85
N ASN A 35 -9.76 -4.36 6.40
CA ASN A 35 -10.08 -4.46 4.97
C ASN A 35 -9.53 -3.26 4.17
N ILE A 36 -9.54 -3.36 2.83
CA ILE A 36 -8.97 -2.33 1.93
C ILE A 36 -9.56 -0.94 2.20
N LEU A 37 -10.88 -0.84 2.36
CA LEU A 37 -11.57 0.45 2.46
C LEU A 37 -11.33 1.12 3.82
N GLU A 38 -11.53 0.39 4.92
CA GLU A 38 -11.41 0.89 6.32
C GLU A 38 -9.96 0.93 6.84
N GLY A 39 -9.01 0.54 6.00
CA GLY A 39 -7.59 0.48 6.33
C GLY A 39 -6.78 1.33 5.36
N PRO A 40 -6.10 0.71 4.37
CA PRO A 40 -5.27 1.43 3.41
C PRO A 40 -5.91 2.67 2.78
N VAL A 41 -7.16 2.57 2.30
CA VAL A 41 -7.84 3.68 1.63
C VAL A 41 -8.15 4.79 2.63
N GLU A 42 -8.78 4.46 3.77
CA GLU A 42 -9.06 5.43 4.83
C GLU A 42 -7.80 6.11 5.37
N ASP A 43 -6.72 5.36 5.62
CA ASP A 43 -5.44 5.92 6.09
C ASP A 43 -4.84 6.93 5.10
N CYS A 44 -4.92 6.65 3.80
CA CYS A 44 -4.47 7.57 2.76
C CYS A 44 -5.38 8.81 2.65
N ARG A 45 -6.69 8.65 2.83
CA ARG A 45 -7.65 9.76 2.85
C ARG A 45 -7.47 10.67 4.07
N ASP A 46 -7.23 10.09 5.23
CA ASP A 46 -6.91 10.80 6.46
C ASP A 46 -5.62 11.61 6.33
N LEU A 47 -4.58 11.02 5.72
CA LEU A 47 -3.36 11.76 5.41
C LEU A 47 -3.63 12.93 4.46
N LEU A 48 -4.42 12.72 3.40
CA LEU A 48 -4.75 13.77 2.44
C LEU A 48 -5.49 14.93 3.14
N ALA A 49 -6.48 14.61 3.99
CA ALA A 49 -7.18 15.59 4.81
C ALA A 49 -6.22 16.33 5.75
N TRP A 50 -5.32 15.61 6.43
CA TRP A 50 -4.31 16.19 7.31
C TRP A 50 -3.38 17.17 6.57
N ILE A 51 -3.02 16.88 5.31
CA ILE A 51 -2.25 17.80 4.46
C ILE A 51 -3.06 19.06 4.14
N TYR A 52 -4.32 18.91 3.70
CA TYR A 52 -5.17 20.05 3.33
C TYR A 52 -5.56 20.93 4.53
N ASP A 53 -5.64 20.35 5.73
CA ASP A 53 -5.83 21.08 6.98
C ASP A 53 -4.60 21.92 7.40
N GLY A 54 -3.53 21.93 6.60
CA GLY A 54 -2.30 22.69 6.87
C GLY A 54 -1.40 22.07 7.94
N ARG A 55 -1.72 20.85 8.41
CA ARG A 55 -0.97 20.19 9.49
C ARG A 55 0.43 19.74 9.05
N LEU A 56 0.64 19.49 7.74
CA LEU A 56 1.97 19.23 7.19
C LEU A 56 2.93 20.40 7.40
N GLU A 57 2.49 21.62 7.15
CA GLU A 57 3.35 22.79 7.35
C GLU A 57 3.68 22.98 8.83
N GLY A 58 2.70 22.79 9.71
CA GLY A 58 2.91 22.80 11.16
C GLY A 58 3.94 21.75 11.61
N PHE A 59 3.77 20.50 11.15
CA PHE A 59 4.71 19.42 11.42
C PHE A 59 6.13 19.75 10.95
N LEU A 60 6.29 20.26 9.72
CA LEU A 60 7.61 20.65 9.19
C LEU A 60 8.26 21.75 10.04
N ARG A 61 7.49 22.75 10.48
CA ARG A 61 7.99 23.81 11.39
C ARG A 61 8.45 23.23 12.72
N ASP A 62 7.70 22.29 13.29
CA ASP A 62 8.05 21.61 14.55
C ASP A 62 9.32 20.76 14.42
N GLN A 63 9.61 20.25 13.21
CA GLN A 63 10.87 19.58 12.88
C GLN A 63 12.04 20.56 12.62
N GLY A 64 11.83 21.88 12.79
CA GLY A 64 12.83 22.92 12.55
C GLY A 64 12.98 23.33 11.09
N VAL A 65 12.09 22.89 10.19
CA VAL A 65 12.10 23.26 8.78
C VAL A 65 11.34 24.57 8.61
N GLN A 66 12.04 25.70 8.76
CA GLN A 66 11.42 27.04 8.76
C GLN A 66 11.25 27.67 7.38
N MET A 67 11.95 27.19 6.36
CA MET A 67 11.98 27.81 5.01
C MET A 67 11.16 27.05 3.96
N VAL A 68 10.36 26.06 4.37
CA VAL A 68 9.49 25.29 3.47
C VAL A 68 8.04 25.71 3.71
N SER A 69 7.34 26.10 2.64
CA SER A 69 5.91 26.34 2.66
C SER A 69 5.19 25.26 1.85
N VAL A 70 4.07 24.77 2.37
CA VAL A 70 3.27 23.73 1.73
C VAL A 70 2.26 24.38 0.78
N ASP A 71 2.41 24.15 -0.52
CA ASP A 71 1.44 24.58 -1.53
C ASP A 71 0.31 23.55 -1.68
N THR A 72 -0.78 23.74 -0.93
CA THR A 72 -1.95 22.86 -0.95
C THR A 72 -2.79 22.96 -2.24
N GLU A 73 -2.42 23.85 -3.18
CA GLU A 73 -3.00 23.89 -4.52
C GLU A 73 -2.21 23.02 -5.53
N LYS A 74 -1.11 22.38 -5.08
CA LYS A 74 -0.25 21.52 -5.91
C LYS A 74 0.04 20.17 -5.26
N VAL A 75 -0.98 19.55 -4.66
CA VAL A 75 -0.89 18.18 -4.14
C VAL A 75 -0.98 17.17 -5.28
N MET A 76 -0.06 16.21 -5.31
CA MET A 76 -0.05 15.08 -6.25
C MET A 76 0.08 13.77 -5.47
N ALA A 77 -0.63 12.74 -5.90
CA ALA A 77 -0.46 11.38 -5.39
C ALA A 77 0.15 10.49 -6.47
N PHE A 78 0.99 9.54 -6.09
CA PHE A 78 1.47 8.52 -7.00
C PHE A 78 1.72 7.22 -6.25
N GLY A 79 1.69 6.11 -6.99
CA GLY A 79 1.95 4.82 -6.40
C GLY A 79 2.11 3.72 -7.43
N THR A 80 2.59 2.59 -6.96
CA THR A 80 2.96 1.43 -7.77
C THR A 80 2.11 0.24 -7.37
N SER A 81 1.53 -0.48 -8.34
CA SER A 81 0.70 -1.68 -8.08
C SER A 81 -0.43 -1.39 -7.06
N SER A 82 -0.44 -2.03 -5.89
CA SER A 82 -1.42 -1.71 -4.84
C SER A 82 -1.30 -0.26 -4.34
N GLY A 83 -0.13 0.36 -4.40
CA GLY A 83 0.01 1.80 -4.13
C GLY A 83 -0.64 2.66 -5.21
N GLY A 84 -0.70 2.18 -6.45
CA GLY A 84 -1.41 2.83 -7.56
C GLY A 84 -2.93 2.86 -7.32
N LEU A 85 -3.50 1.75 -6.84
CA LEU A 85 -4.88 1.71 -6.33
C LEU A 85 -5.13 2.78 -5.26
N LEU A 86 -4.23 2.88 -4.27
CA LEU A 86 -4.39 3.87 -3.20
C LEU A 86 -4.31 5.29 -3.75
N ALA A 87 -3.39 5.58 -4.68
CA ALA A 87 -3.30 6.89 -5.32
C ALA A 87 -4.59 7.23 -6.10
N LEU A 88 -5.14 6.26 -6.86
CA LEU A 88 -6.41 6.41 -7.58
C LEU A 88 -7.60 6.61 -6.63
N SER A 89 -7.61 5.95 -5.47
CA SER A 89 -8.67 6.08 -4.45
C SER A 89 -8.81 7.47 -3.83
N LEU A 90 -7.80 8.33 -4.01
CA LEU A 90 -7.82 9.75 -3.63
C LEU A 90 -8.50 10.63 -4.68
N GLY A 91 -8.84 10.08 -5.85
CA GLY A 91 -9.57 10.78 -6.91
C GLY A 91 -11.08 10.89 -6.65
N TYR A 92 -11.61 10.12 -5.70
CA TYR A 92 -13.05 10.05 -5.38
C TYR A 92 -13.31 9.88 -3.88
N ASP A 93 -14.54 10.15 -3.44
CA ASP A 93 -15.00 10.12 -2.04
C ASP A 93 -14.07 10.83 -1.04
N VAL A 94 -13.48 11.95 -1.49
CA VAL A 94 -12.73 12.88 -0.65
C VAL A 94 -13.24 14.31 -0.87
N PRO A 95 -13.18 15.21 0.13
CA PRO A 95 -13.66 16.59 -0.02
C PRO A 95 -12.92 17.40 -1.09
N LYS A 96 -11.61 17.16 -1.22
CA LYS A 96 -10.73 17.78 -2.22
C LYS A 96 -9.76 16.73 -2.76
N PRO A 97 -9.88 16.31 -4.02
CA PRO A 97 -8.91 15.40 -4.63
C PRO A 97 -7.55 16.06 -4.88
N PRO A 98 -6.45 15.28 -4.97
CA PRO A 98 -5.17 15.77 -5.48
C PRO A 98 -5.31 16.38 -6.87
N LYS A 99 -4.45 17.34 -7.20
CA LYS A 99 -4.42 17.99 -8.52
C LYS A 99 -3.98 17.05 -9.63
N ALA A 100 -3.17 16.05 -9.30
CA ALA A 100 -2.68 15.04 -10.22
C ALA A 100 -2.51 13.69 -9.53
N ILE A 101 -2.74 12.62 -10.28
CA ILE A 101 -2.45 11.25 -9.87
C ILE A 101 -1.55 10.62 -10.94
N LEU A 102 -0.44 10.02 -10.52
CA LEU A 102 0.42 9.21 -11.39
C LEU A 102 0.35 7.76 -10.94
N ASP A 103 -0.28 6.94 -11.78
CA ASP A 103 -0.45 5.52 -11.52
C ASP A 103 0.62 4.69 -12.26
N PHE A 104 1.45 3.98 -11.51
CA PHE A 104 2.37 2.98 -12.05
C PHE A 104 1.74 1.60 -11.94
N TYR A 105 1.06 1.18 -13.02
CA TYR A 105 0.45 -0.15 -13.16
C TYR A 105 -0.42 -0.55 -11.95
N GLY A 106 -1.32 0.36 -11.56
CA GLY A 106 -2.19 0.20 -10.41
C GLY A 106 -3.04 -1.06 -10.45
N ALA A 107 -3.32 -1.60 -9.27
CA ALA A 107 -4.29 -2.67 -9.11
C ALA A 107 -5.70 -2.12 -9.38
N VAL A 108 -6.28 -2.43 -10.54
CA VAL A 108 -7.60 -1.95 -10.99
C VAL A 108 -8.38 -3.08 -11.68
N HIS A 109 -9.64 -2.80 -12.05
CA HIS A 109 -10.52 -3.71 -12.77
C HIS A 109 -10.70 -5.03 -12.01
N PHE A 110 -11.12 -4.92 -10.75
CA PHE A 110 -11.20 -6.01 -9.79
C PHE A 110 -12.22 -7.09 -10.11
N THR A 111 -13.13 -6.83 -11.06
CA THR A 111 -14.06 -7.84 -11.60
C THR A 111 -13.42 -8.75 -12.65
N HIS A 112 -12.21 -8.43 -13.14
CA HIS A 112 -11.52 -9.23 -14.14
C HIS A 112 -11.06 -10.58 -13.57
N PRO A 113 -11.18 -11.71 -14.30
CA PRO A 113 -10.79 -13.05 -13.83
C PRO A 113 -9.34 -13.18 -13.35
N PHE A 114 -8.45 -12.32 -13.84
CA PHE A 114 -7.06 -12.22 -13.37
C PHE A 114 -6.94 -12.18 -11.83
N TRP A 115 -7.90 -11.55 -11.14
CA TRP A 115 -7.88 -11.43 -9.68
C TRP A 115 -8.37 -12.66 -8.93
N THR A 116 -9.05 -13.58 -9.62
CA THR A 116 -9.69 -14.77 -9.03
C THR A 116 -9.12 -16.10 -9.56
N GLU A 117 -8.30 -16.05 -10.60
CA GLU A 117 -7.63 -17.22 -11.16
C GLU A 117 -6.37 -17.60 -10.37
N PRO A 118 -6.13 -18.90 -10.10
CA PRO A 118 -4.90 -19.37 -9.50
C PRO A 118 -3.66 -19.08 -10.36
N LEU A 119 -2.50 -18.93 -9.72
CA LEU A 119 -1.20 -18.73 -10.35
C LEU A 119 -0.28 -19.93 -10.05
N PRO A 120 -0.28 -20.99 -10.88
CA PRO A 120 0.49 -22.21 -10.63
C PRO A 120 1.99 -21.97 -10.40
N HIS A 121 2.58 -21.05 -11.17
CA HIS A 121 4.00 -20.70 -11.06
C HIS A 121 4.37 -20.00 -9.72
N VAL A 122 3.40 -19.45 -9.00
CA VAL A 122 3.59 -18.94 -7.63
C VAL A 122 3.41 -20.08 -6.64
N ALA A 123 2.40 -20.93 -6.85
CA ALA A 123 2.13 -22.10 -6.01
C ALA A 123 3.35 -23.06 -5.95
N GLU A 124 4.05 -23.27 -7.07
CA GLU A 124 5.27 -24.09 -7.14
C GLU A 124 6.43 -23.57 -6.28
N LYS A 125 6.42 -22.28 -5.90
CA LYS A 125 7.46 -21.65 -5.06
C LYS A 125 7.12 -21.68 -3.58
N LEU A 126 5.91 -22.09 -3.21
CA LEU A 126 5.49 -22.19 -1.81
C LEU A 126 6.08 -23.46 -1.17
N PRO A 127 6.61 -23.38 0.06
CA PRO A 127 7.06 -24.57 0.76
C PRO A 127 5.87 -25.48 1.10
N PRO A 128 6.08 -26.81 1.11
CA PRO A 128 5.05 -27.74 1.54
C PRO A 128 4.76 -27.56 3.04
N GLY A 129 3.53 -27.89 3.47
CA GLY A 129 3.18 -27.95 4.89
C GLY A 129 2.78 -26.62 5.55
N LEU A 130 2.54 -25.55 4.77
CA LEU A 130 1.93 -24.32 5.29
C LEU A 130 0.48 -24.60 5.71
N SER A 131 0.25 -24.74 7.02
CA SER A 131 -1.09 -25.04 7.54
C SER A 131 -1.97 -23.79 7.61
N PRO A 132 -3.31 -23.93 7.48
CA PRO A 132 -4.24 -22.83 7.71
C PRO A 132 -4.10 -22.21 9.10
N GLU A 133 -3.87 -23.02 10.14
CA GLU A 133 -3.70 -22.54 11.52
C GLU A 133 -2.49 -21.61 11.63
N PHE A 134 -1.36 -21.97 10.99
CA PHE A 134 -0.18 -21.13 10.98
C PHE A 134 -0.42 -19.80 10.24
N MET A 135 -1.00 -19.85 9.04
CA MET A 135 -1.25 -18.65 8.23
C MET A 135 -2.30 -17.73 8.85
N ASN A 136 -3.32 -18.28 9.51
CA ASN A 136 -4.39 -17.50 10.15
C ASN A 136 -3.89 -16.69 11.36
N ARG A 137 -2.67 -16.92 11.85
CA ARG A 137 -2.03 -16.05 12.85
C ARG A 137 -1.84 -14.60 12.36
N VAL A 138 -1.95 -14.35 11.05
CA VAL A 138 -1.99 -12.98 10.49
C VAL A 138 -3.17 -12.15 11.04
N TYR A 139 -4.26 -12.80 11.48
CA TYR A 139 -5.41 -12.13 12.10
C TYR A 139 -5.22 -11.85 13.59
N GLU A 140 -4.15 -12.36 14.21
CA GLU A 140 -3.80 -12.14 15.61
C GLU A 140 -2.88 -10.92 15.80
N GLU A 141 -2.42 -10.29 14.72
CA GLU A 141 -1.50 -9.15 14.77
C GLU A 141 -2.21 -7.89 15.30
N ASP A 142 -1.84 -7.46 16.51
CA ASP A 142 -2.30 -6.23 17.16
C ASP A 142 -1.11 -5.40 17.69
N PRO A 143 -1.02 -4.08 17.39
CA PRO A 143 -1.91 -3.35 16.49
C PRO A 143 -1.77 -3.84 15.04
N VAL A 144 -2.77 -3.52 14.20
CA VAL A 144 -2.72 -3.84 12.77
C VAL A 144 -1.41 -3.29 12.18
N PRO A 145 -0.56 -4.14 11.57
CA PRO A 145 0.77 -3.73 11.18
C PRO A 145 0.72 -2.77 10.00
N THR A 146 1.68 -1.85 9.96
CA THR A 146 1.85 -0.87 8.89
C THR A 146 3.14 -1.06 8.10
N ASP A 147 3.96 -2.04 8.50
CA ASP A 147 5.23 -2.41 7.88
C ASP A 147 5.36 -3.95 7.91
N SER A 148 5.51 -4.56 6.73
CA SER A 148 5.79 -6.00 6.60
C SER A 148 7.26 -6.30 6.27
N SER A 149 8.05 -5.26 6.00
CA SER A 149 9.46 -5.27 5.62
C SER A 149 9.79 -6.06 4.35
N ILE A 150 8.78 -6.42 3.55
CA ILE A 150 8.92 -7.19 2.30
C ILE A 150 8.19 -6.51 1.15
N SER A 151 8.85 -6.53 -0.01
CA SER A 151 8.29 -6.15 -1.31
C SER A 151 8.00 -7.39 -2.15
N LEU A 152 6.79 -7.45 -2.75
CA LEU A 152 6.43 -8.47 -3.73
C LEU A 152 7.27 -8.34 -5.02
N GLU A 153 7.71 -7.13 -5.33
CA GLU A 153 8.45 -6.75 -6.55
C GLU A 153 9.97 -6.73 -6.34
N GLY A 154 10.44 -7.15 -5.17
CA GLY A 154 11.87 -7.17 -4.85
C GLY A 154 12.49 -5.77 -4.60
N GLN A 155 11.67 -4.75 -4.42
CA GLN A 155 12.11 -3.38 -4.15
C GLN A 155 12.61 -3.26 -2.70
N THR A 156 13.88 -2.90 -2.51
CA THR A 156 14.47 -2.51 -1.23
C THR A 156 15.55 -1.45 -1.44
N GLU A 157 15.76 -0.57 -0.46
CA GLU A 157 16.81 0.46 -0.46
C GLU A 157 18.23 -0.10 -0.65
N SER A 158 18.47 -1.39 -0.36
CA SER A 158 19.81 -1.99 -0.27
C SER A 158 20.13 -3.05 -1.32
N GLY A 159 19.35 -3.15 -2.41
CA GLY A 159 19.73 -3.93 -3.59
C GLY A 159 19.65 -5.46 -3.45
N ARG A 160 19.10 -5.97 -2.35
CA ARG A 160 18.64 -7.36 -2.24
C ARG A 160 17.38 -7.42 -1.40
N ALA A 161 16.23 -7.55 -2.05
CA ALA A 161 15.07 -8.04 -1.32
C ALA A 161 15.43 -9.41 -0.74
N LYS A 162 15.40 -9.51 0.59
CA LYS A 162 15.17 -10.81 1.20
C LYS A 162 13.81 -11.23 0.65
N GLY A 163 13.79 -12.32 -0.12
CA GLY A 163 12.54 -12.88 -0.62
C GLY A 163 11.57 -13.20 0.55
N PRO A 164 10.38 -13.72 0.25
CA PRO A 164 9.43 -14.10 1.31
C PRO A 164 10.09 -15.00 2.36
N ASP A 165 9.85 -14.70 3.64
CA ASP A 165 10.24 -15.57 4.75
C ASP A 165 9.02 -16.36 5.19
N PHE A 166 8.87 -17.57 4.65
CA PHE A 166 7.73 -18.44 4.93
C PHE A 166 7.68 -18.98 6.37
N SER A 167 8.66 -18.66 7.23
CA SER A 167 8.52 -18.85 8.68
C SER A 167 7.63 -17.79 9.34
N ARG A 168 7.30 -16.71 8.62
CA ARG A 168 6.37 -15.66 9.06
C ARG A 168 4.95 -15.95 8.54
N PRO A 169 3.94 -15.95 9.43
CA PRO A 169 2.54 -16.16 9.04
C PRO A 169 2.05 -15.24 7.91
N ARG A 170 2.38 -13.95 7.98
CA ARG A 170 1.97 -12.92 7.02
C ARG A 170 2.49 -13.18 5.60
N ASP A 171 3.76 -13.55 5.48
CA ASP A 171 4.40 -13.81 4.19
C ASP A 171 3.80 -15.07 3.55
N ALA A 172 3.66 -16.13 4.36
CA ALA A 172 3.00 -17.37 3.94
C ALA A 172 1.55 -17.13 3.52
N PHE A 173 0.78 -16.38 4.32
CA PHE A 173 -0.60 -16.03 4.02
C PHE A 173 -0.69 -15.25 2.70
N ALA A 174 0.09 -14.17 2.55
CA ALA A 174 0.02 -13.30 1.38
C ALA A 174 0.32 -14.07 0.08
N PHE A 175 1.41 -14.83 0.05
CA PHE A 175 1.77 -15.61 -1.13
C PHE A 175 0.82 -16.78 -1.39
N MET A 176 0.23 -17.38 -0.35
CA MET A 176 -0.83 -18.37 -0.50
C MET A 176 -2.09 -17.75 -1.14
N GLN A 177 -2.50 -16.54 -0.75
CA GLN A 177 -3.64 -15.88 -1.37
C GLN A 177 -3.35 -15.48 -2.82
N ILE A 178 -2.12 -15.03 -3.13
CA ILE A 178 -1.69 -14.74 -4.51
C ILE A 178 -1.72 -16.00 -5.36
N ALA A 179 -1.12 -17.09 -4.88
CA ALA A 179 -1.08 -18.37 -5.60
C ALA A 179 -2.47 -18.92 -5.94
N ASN A 180 -3.47 -18.64 -5.09
CA ASN A 180 -4.82 -19.17 -5.25
C ASN A 180 -5.82 -18.20 -5.89
N GLY A 181 -5.41 -17.00 -6.31
CA GLY A 181 -6.36 -16.00 -6.83
C GLY A 181 -7.36 -15.52 -5.77
N ARG A 182 -6.90 -15.31 -4.53
CA ARG A 182 -7.76 -14.99 -3.37
C ARG A 182 -7.43 -13.67 -2.68
N VAL A 183 -6.54 -12.87 -3.28
CA VAL A 183 -6.07 -11.59 -2.73
C VAL A 183 -7.24 -10.68 -2.37
N LEU A 184 -8.17 -10.45 -3.30
CA LEU A 184 -9.31 -9.56 -3.07
C LEU A 184 -10.26 -10.10 -2.00
N SER A 185 -10.62 -11.39 -2.05
CA SER A 185 -11.48 -12.01 -1.02
C SER A 185 -10.86 -11.99 0.38
N ALA A 186 -9.52 -12.04 0.48
CA ALA A 186 -8.82 -11.96 1.75
C ALA A 186 -8.71 -10.51 2.27
N CYS A 187 -8.60 -9.53 1.39
CA CYS A 187 -8.40 -8.13 1.75
C CYS A 187 -9.70 -7.32 1.83
N PHE A 188 -10.77 -7.77 1.18
CA PHE A 188 -12.09 -7.11 1.18
C PHE A 188 -13.21 -8.16 1.29
N PRO A 189 -13.25 -8.90 2.42
CA PRO A 189 -14.15 -10.05 2.56
C PRO A 189 -15.62 -9.64 2.63
N GLY A 190 -16.48 -10.40 1.95
CA GLY A 190 -17.93 -10.27 2.06
C GLY A 190 -18.55 -9.02 1.42
N ARG A 191 -17.77 -8.26 0.64
CA ARG A 191 -18.21 -7.02 -0.01
C ARG A 191 -17.98 -7.04 -1.51
N ASP A 192 -18.60 -6.11 -2.21
CA ASP A 192 -18.49 -6.01 -3.65
C ASP A 192 -17.23 -5.23 -4.02
N VAL A 193 -16.31 -5.85 -4.76
CA VAL A 193 -15.04 -5.22 -5.14
C VAL A 193 -15.24 -3.93 -5.95
N ARG A 194 -16.41 -3.74 -6.57
CA ARG A 194 -16.79 -2.50 -7.28
C ARG A 194 -16.89 -1.28 -6.35
N GLU A 195 -16.96 -1.49 -5.03
CA GLU A 195 -16.96 -0.40 -4.04
C GLU A 195 -15.58 0.24 -3.85
N ILE A 196 -14.51 -0.45 -4.27
CA ILE A 196 -13.11 -0.03 -4.11
C ILE A 196 -12.35 0.01 -5.44
N ASP A 197 -13.01 -0.29 -6.56
CA ASP A 197 -12.41 -0.28 -7.89
C ASP A 197 -12.53 1.15 -8.48
N PRO A 198 -11.41 1.85 -8.76
CA PRO A 198 -11.40 3.25 -9.18
C PRO A 198 -11.91 3.50 -10.61
#